data_AF-A0A6F9BYL1-F1
#
_entry.id   AF-A0A6F9BYL1-F1
#
_cell.length_a   1.000
_cell.length_b   1.000
_cell.length_c   1.000
_cell.angle_alpha   90.00
_cell.angle_beta   90.00
_cell.angle_gamma   90.00
#
_symmetry.space_group_name_H-M   'P 1'
#
loop_
_entity.id
_entity.type
_entity.pdbx_description
1 polymer ?
#
loop_
_entity_poly.entity_id
_entity_poly.type
_entity_poly.pdbx_seq_one_letter_code
_entity_poly.pdbx_strand_id
1 'polypeptide(L)'
;GKSVPELLLFTLEELKKGDFQRFKWPLNNSVLDGFCHIPKAQLEHTEREDTVDIMVQAYELKGVVRMSLEILRKMNLNILAERLQTESLSEEDLSCPLCHDIFRDPVILLCSHSFCQACLQEHWREKEGKECPVCRRRDAKSPTGSELLCSLHSEKLRLFCLEDKQPVCVVCRDLKKHTKHNFRPIDKAAQDHKEELQTALKPLQEKLEDLNIIKQTCDQTAEHIKSQAQTTERQIREAFENLHQFLQEEEDARIAALREEEEQKKPSIEDELKSEDISFLQCTLPDPHLVSGALIDVAKHLGNMQSPGQHAVQSLGEDAGVCGM
;
A
#
# COMPACT_ATOMS: atom_id res chain seq x y z
N GLY A 1 -8.90 7.67 -4.59
CA GLY A 1 -8.50 8.49 -3.43
C GLY A 1 -9.68 9.32 -2.96
N LYS A 2 -9.61 9.90 -1.77
CA LYS A 2 -10.59 10.89 -1.30
C LYS A 2 -10.57 12.12 -2.21
N SER A 3 -11.71 12.77 -2.41
CA SER A 3 -11.77 14.01 -3.21
C SER A 3 -11.13 15.19 -2.45
N VAL A 4 -10.70 16.25 -3.15
CA VAL A 4 -10.14 17.45 -2.50
C VAL A 4 -11.06 18.05 -1.43
N PRO A 5 -12.39 18.17 -1.64
CA PRO A 5 -13.31 18.60 -0.59
C PRO A 5 -13.33 17.66 0.63
N GLU A 6 -13.34 16.34 0.43
CA GLU A 6 -13.30 15.36 1.52
C GLU A 6 -12.00 15.43 2.33
N LEU A 7 -10.86 15.62 1.65
CA LEU A 7 -9.55 15.77 2.28
C LEU A 7 -9.48 17.04 3.13
N LEU A 8 -10.01 18.14 2.60
CA LEU A 8 -10.07 19.40 3.35
C LEU A 8 -11.00 19.27 4.56
N LEU A 9 -12.17 18.66 4.40
CA LEU A 9 -13.12 18.45 5.51
C LEU A 9 -12.44 17.66 6.64
N PHE A 10 -11.82 16.53 6.31
CA PHE A 10 -11.08 15.71 7.28
C PHE A 10 -9.97 16.51 7.98
N THR A 11 -9.25 17.36 7.24
CA THR A 11 -8.22 18.24 7.81
C THR A 11 -8.82 19.27 8.78
N LEU A 12 -9.97 19.85 8.45
CA LEU A 12 -10.65 20.83 9.30
C LEU A 12 -11.28 20.20 10.55
N GLU A 13 -11.72 18.94 10.47
CA GLU A 13 -12.26 18.18 11.60
C GLU A 13 -11.23 17.99 12.72
N GLU A 14 -9.96 17.86 12.38
CA GLU A 14 -8.87 17.76 13.36
C GLU A 14 -8.56 19.10 14.07
N LEU A 15 -9.06 20.22 13.55
CA LEU A 15 -8.91 21.51 14.21
C LEU A 15 -9.83 21.64 15.41
N LYS A 16 -9.28 22.04 16.56
CA LYS A 16 -10.08 22.47 17.71
C LYS A 16 -10.95 23.68 17.32
N LYS A 17 -12.07 23.88 18.01
CA LYS A 17 -13.01 24.97 17.71
C LYS A 17 -12.33 26.35 17.60
N GLY A 18 -11.37 26.64 18.47
CA GLY A 18 -10.60 27.90 18.42
C GLY A 18 -9.69 28.02 17.19
N ASP A 19 -9.03 26.92 16.79
CA ASP A 19 -8.15 26.89 15.62
C ASP A 19 -8.96 26.92 14.32
N PHE A 20 -10.13 26.29 14.30
CA PHE A 20 -11.05 26.41 13.16
C PHE A 20 -11.52 27.86 12.94
N GLN A 21 -11.79 28.62 14.01
CA GLN A 21 -12.12 30.05 13.88
C GLN A 21 -10.92 30.87 13.38
N ARG A 22 -9.71 30.52 13.82
CA ARG A 22 -8.47 31.13 13.31
C ARG A 22 -8.25 30.82 11.83
N PHE A 23 -8.59 29.60 11.38
CA PHE A 23 -8.52 29.21 9.97
C PHE A 23 -9.47 30.04 9.08
N LYS A 24 -10.66 30.37 9.56
CA LYS A 24 -11.62 31.22 8.82
C LYS A 24 -11.17 32.68 8.69
N TRP A 25 -10.33 33.17 9.59
CA TRP A 25 -9.99 34.59 9.66
C TRP A 25 -9.26 35.10 8.41
N PRO A 26 -8.24 34.41 7.84
CA PRO A 26 -7.62 34.81 6.58
C PRO A 26 -8.57 34.80 5.38
N LEU A 27 -9.56 33.90 5.35
CA LEU A 27 -10.55 33.79 4.26
C LEU A 27 -11.43 35.04 4.17
N ASN A 28 -11.71 35.67 5.31
CA ASN A 28 -12.54 36.88 5.40
C ASN A 28 -11.78 38.18 5.14
N ASN A 29 -10.47 38.23 5.41
CA ASN A 29 -9.73 39.50 5.51
C ASN A 29 -8.73 39.75 4.36
N SER A 30 -8.81 39.02 3.25
CA SER A 30 -7.92 39.18 2.06
C SER A 30 -6.41 39.07 2.38
N VAL A 31 -6.01 38.31 3.40
CA VAL A 31 -4.59 38.23 3.84
C VAL A 31 -3.79 37.20 3.02
N LEU A 32 -4.38 36.70 1.94
CA LEU A 32 -3.83 35.65 1.08
C LEU A 32 -3.63 36.23 -0.32
N ASP A 33 -2.36 36.25 -0.76
CA ASP A 33 -1.95 36.87 -2.01
C ASP A 33 -2.63 36.20 -3.21
N GLY A 34 -3.27 37.01 -4.07
CA GLY A 34 -3.94 36.53 -5.28
C GLY A 34 -5.29 35.81 -5.11
N PHE A 35 -5.97 35.94 -3.96
CA PHE A 35 -7.30 35.35 -3.73
C PHE A 35 -8.38 36.38 -3.38
N CYS A 36 -9.59 36.17 -3.91
CA CYS A 36 -10.77 36.98 -3.56
C CYS A 36 -11.22 36.67 -2.13
N HIS A 37 -11.66 37.65 -1.36
CA HIS A 37 -12.16 37.40 0.00
C HIS A 37 -13.56 36.79 -0.02
N ILE A 38 -13.84 35.96 0.98
CA ILE A 38 -15.20 35.47 1.26
C ILE A 38 -15.86 36.42 2.28
N PRO A 39 -17.01 37.02 1.96
CA PRO A 39 -17.75 37.88 2.89
C PRO A 39 -17.98 37.24 4.26
N LYS A 40 -17.72 38.00 5.34
CA LYS A 40 -17.90 37.54 6.73
C LYS A 40 -19.25 36.89 7.00
N ALA A 41 -20.33 37.46 6.44
CA ALA A 41 -21.69 36.96 6.59
C ALA A 41 -21.86 35.50 6.12
N GLN A 42 -21.01 35.03 5.20
CA GLN A 42 -21.00 33.65 4.72
C GLN A 42 -20.18 32.71 5.61
N LEU A 43 -19.31 33.20 6.49
CA LEU A 43 -18.39 32.36 7.30
C LEU A 43 -18.67 32.37 8.81
N GLU A 44 -19.44 33.35 9.31
CA GLU A 44 -19.57 33.66 10.74
C GLU A 44 -20.28 32.56 11.54
N HIS A 45 -21.19 31.80 10.91
CA HIS A 45 -21.97 30.74 11.56
C HIS A 45 -21.88 29.38 10.85
N THR A 46 -20.90 29.20 9.97
CA THR A 46 -20.79 27.96 9.19
C THR A 46 -20.14 26.83 9.96
N GLU A 47 -20.59 25.60 9.71
CA GLU A 47 -19.88 24.41 10.15
C GLU A 47 -18.69 24.12 9.22
N ARG A 48 -17.98 23.02 9.47
CA ARG A 48 -16.78 22.67 8.69
C ARG A 48 -17.13 22.34 7.25
N GLU A 49 -18.19 21.55 7.06
CA GLU A 49 -18.73 21.18 5.74
C GLU A 49 -19.11 22.42 4.93
N ASP A 50 -19.96 23.29 5.50
CA ASP A 50 -20.34 24.56 4.90
C ASP A 50 -19.13 25.42 4.49
N THR A 51 -18.09 25.44 5.35
CA THR A 51 -16.87 26.21 5.06
C THR A 51 -16.10 25.62 3.88
N VAL A 52 -16.02 24.29 3.77
CA VAL A 52 -15.41 23.62 2.61
C VAL A 52 -16.20 23.93 1.34
N ASP A 53 -17.52 23.82 1.38
CA ASP A 53 -18.37 24.08 0.21
C ASP A 53 -18.24 25.51 -0.26
N ILE A 54 -18.23 26.48 0.66
CA ILE A 54 -18.02 27.89 0.34
C ILE A 54 -16.64 28.11 -0.28
N MET A 55 -15.60 27.45 0.24
CA MET A 55 -14.26 27.54 -0.33
C MET A 55 -14.20 26.95 -1.75
N VAL A 56 -14.84 25.81 -2.00
CA VAL A 56 -14.89 25.17 -3.32
C VAL A 56 -15.72 25.97 -4.32
N GLN A 57 -16.75 26.68 -3.86
CA GLN A 57 -17.53 27.60 -4.71
C GLN A 57 -16.77 28.89 -5.00
N ALA A 58 -16.01 29.41 -4.03
CA ALA A 58 -15.25 30.64 -4.17
C ALA A 58 -13.92 30.45 -4.92
N TYR A 59 -13.33 29.26 -4.83
CA TYR A 59 -12.03 28.93 -5.37
C TYR A 59 -12.09 27.59 -6.11
N GLU A 60 -11.50 27.50 -7.30
CA GLU A 60 -11.31 26.21 -7.98
C GLU A 60 -10.52 25.23 -7.09
N LEU A 61 -10.65 23.92 -7.29
CA LEU A 61 -10.05 22.88 -6.42
C LEU A 61 -8.55 23.09 -6.13
N LYS A 62 -7.77 23.46 -7.16
CA LYS A 62 -6.34 23.78 -6.99
C LYS A 62 -6.11 25.04 -6.16
N GLY A 63 -7.00 26.02 -6.27
CA GLY A 63 -7.03 27.22 -5.44
C GLY A 63 -7.35 26.91 -3.97
N VAL A 64 -8.36 26.08 -3.72
CA VAL A 64 -8.75 25.61 -2.36
C VAL A 64 -7.56 24.98 -1.64
N VAL A 65 -6.89 24.02 -2.28
CA VAL A 65 -5.71 23.35 -1.71
C VAL A 65 -4.62 24.38 -1.40
N ARG A 66 -4.25 25.23 -2.36
CA ARG A 66 -3.20 26.23 -2.18
C ARG A 66 -3.51 27.19 -1.02
N MET A 67 -4.75 27.65 -0.89
CA MET A 67 -5.18 28.52 0.20
C MET A 67 -5.12 27.82 1.55
N SER A 68 -5.68 26.62 1.65
CA SER A 68 -5.71 25.86 2.90
C SER A 68 -4.30 25.58 3.40
N LEU A 69 -3.36 25.23 2.50
CA LEU A 69 -1.95 25.04 2.84
C LEU A 69 -1.30 26.32 3.38
N GLU A 70 -1.53 27.46 2.73
CA GLU A 70 -1.00 28.76 3.16
C GLU A 70 -1.52 29.14 4.55
N ILE A 71 -2.81 28.93 4.82
CA ILE A 71 -3.42 29.22 6.13
C ILE A 71 -2.84 28.28 7.21
N LEU A 72 -2.80 26.97 6.96
CA LEU A 72 -2.32 25.98 7.92
C LEU A 72 -0.86 26.24 8.30
N ARG A 73 0.00 26.58 7.33
CA ARG A 73 1.40 26.96 7.58
C ARG A 73 1.52 28.24 8.40
N LYS A 74 0.73 29.28 8.08
CA LYS A 74 0.66 30.51 8.89
C LYS A 74 0.20 30.26 10.33
N MET A 75 -0.60 29.23 10.55
CA MET A 75 -1.03 28.78 11.87
C MET A 75 -0.03 27.83 12.57
N ASN A 76 1.13 27.55 11.96
CA ASN A 76 2.12 26.57 12.42
C ASN A 76 1.58 25.12 12.50
N LEU A 77 0.57 24.78 11.72
CA LEU A 77 -0.01 23.44 11.62
C LEU A 77 0.64 22.66 10.46
N ASN A 78 1.97 22.58 10.49
CA ASN A 78 2.75 22.02 9.38
C ASN A 78 2.44 20.55 9.09
N ILE A 79 2.16 19.75 10.12
CA ILE A 79 1.79 18.32 9.96
C ILE A 79 0.48 18.19 9.17
N LEU A 80 -0.52 19.02 9.47
CA LEU A 80 -1.80 19.03 8.76
C LEU A 80 -1.64 19.55 7.33
N ALA A 81 -0.78 20.55 7.14
CA ALA A 81 -0.47 21.10 5.82
C ALA A 81 0.26 20.06 4.94
N GLU A 82 1.26 19.36 5.48
CA GLU A 82 1.99 18.31 4.76
C GLU A 82 1.04 17.17 4.36
N ARG A 83 0.20 16.70 5.27
CA ARG A 83 -0.75 15.63 4.96
C ARG A 83 -1.79 16.05 3.92
N LEU A 84 -2.36 17.26 4.05
CA LEU A 84 -3.27 17.80 3.03
C LEU A 84 -2.55 17.94 1.68
N GLN A 85 -1.28 18.35 1.67
CA GLN A 85 -0.49 18.49 0.45
C GLN A 85 -0.21 17.13 -0.20
N THR A 86 0.22 16.12 0.56
CA THR A 86 0.53 14.79 0.01
C THR A 86 -0.71 14.05 -0.46
N GLU A 87 -1.84 14.20 0.24
CA GLU A 87 -3.09 13.52 -0.13
C GLU A 87 -3.84 14.24 -1.26
N SER A 88 -3.62 15.55 -1.46
CA SER A 88 -4.21 16.32 -2.57
C SER A 88 -3.38 16.31 -3.86
N LEU A 89 -2.11 15.90 -3.80
CA LEU A 89 -1.30 15.63 -4.98
C LEU A 89 -1.72 14.28 -5.56
N SER A 90 -2.34 14.30 -6.74
CA SER A 90 -2.64 13.08 -7.47
C SER A 90 -1.38 12.62 -8.24
N GLU A 91 -1.16 11.31 -8.37
CA GLU A 91 -0.16 10.76 -9.29
C GLU A 91 -0.41 11.27 -10.73
N GLU A 92 -1.66 11.59 -11.05
CA GLU A 92 -2.13 12.18 -12.32
C GLU A 92 -1.56 13.59 -12.58
N ASP A 93 -1.32 14.40 -11.54
CA ASP A 93 -0.71 15.73 -11.69
C ASP A 93 0.80 15.66 -12.01
N LEU A 94 1.44 14.51 -11.76
CA LEU A 94 2.87 14.28 -11.96
C LEU A 94 3.16 13.25 -13.07
N SER A 95 2.13 12.65 -13.65
CA SER A 95 2.26 11.63 -14.68
C SER A 95 1.90 12.15 -16.06
N CYS A 96 2.59 11.60 -17.04
CA CYS A 96 2.32 11.89 -18.43
C CYS A 96 1.03 11.19 -18.87
N PRO A 97 0.06 11.91 -19.46
CA PRO A 97 -1.21 11.31 -19.88
C PRO A 97 -1.09 10.33 -21.06
N LEU A 98 0.11 10.15 -21.62
CA LEU A 98 0.38 9.21 -22.70
C LEU A 98 0.96 7.89 -22.17
N CYS A 99 1.99 7.95 -21.34
CA CYS A 99 2.64 6.76 -20.79
C CYS A 99 2.19 6.39 -19.38
N HIS A 100 1.44 7.27 -18.71
CA HIS A 100 0.94 7.13 -17.33
C HIS A 100 2.05 6.98 -16.26
N ASP A 101 3.31 7.18 -16.66
CA ASP A 101 4.45 7.29 -15.77
C ASP A 101 4.71 8.75 -15.36
N ILE A 102 5.45 8.93 -14.25
CA ILE A 102 6.01 10.21 -13.85
C ILE A 102 6.73 10.87 -15.03
N PHE A 103 6.50 12.17 -15.24
CA PHE A 103 7.07 12.90 -16.37
C PHE A 103 8.59 12.74 -16.48
N ARG A 104 9.04 12.28 -17.65
CA ARG A 104 10.45 12.29 -18.09
C ARG A 104 10.64 13.41 -19.10
N ASP A 105 11.46 14.40 -18.74
CA ASP A 105 11.70 15.63 -19.51
C ASP A 105 10.38 16.28 -20.00
N PRO A 106 9.58 16.85 -19.08
CA PRO A 106 8.27 17.39 -19.44
C PRO A 106 8.35 18.57 -20.42
N VAL A 107 7.50 18.54 -21.43
CA VAL A 107 7.27 19.62 -22.39
C VAL A 107 5.86 20.16 -22.17
N ILE A 108 5.76 21.47 -21.92
CA ILE A 108 4.48 22.18 -21.76
C ILE A 108 4.11 22.81 -23.10
N LEU A 109 2.95 22.42 -23.64
CA LEU A 109 2.39 23.02 -24.86
C LEU A 109 1.75 24.38 -24.58
N LEU A 110 1.43 25.17 -25.62
CA LEU A 110 0.73 26.46 -25.46
C LEU A 110 -0.64 26.32 -24.78
N CYS A 111 -1.26 25.14 -24.84
CA CYS A 111 -2.49 24.83 -24.13
C CYS A 111 -2.27 24.47 -22.64
N SER A 112 -1.05 24.64 -22.12
CA SER A 112 -0.62 24.34 -20.75
C SER A 112 -0.69 22.86 -20.34
N HIS A 113 -0.83 21.95 -21.31
CA HIS A 113 -0.73 20.51 -21.05
C HIS A 113 0.72 20.06 -21.15
N SER A 114 1.12 19.24 -20.18
CA SER A 114 2.48 18.68 -20.06
C SER A 114 2.51 17.23 -20.57
N PHE A 115 3.60 16.87 -21.24
CA PHE A 115 3.87 15.51 -21.75
C PHE A 115 5.36 15.20 -21.60
N CYS A 116 5.73 13.91 -21.47
CA CYS A 116 7.13 13.53 -21.67
C CYS A 116 7.57 13.93 -23.07
N GLN A 117 8.78 14.48 -23.22
CA GLN A 117 9.30 14.88 -24.53
C GLN A 117 9.22 13.74 -25.55
N ALA A 118 9.61 12.52 -25.16
CA ALA A 118 9.57 11.34 -26.02
C ALA A 118 8.14 11.00 -26.47
N CYS A 119 7.19 10.92 -25.52
CA CYS A 119 5.79 10.58 -25.83
C CYS A 119 5.13 11.62 -26.76
N LEU A 120 5.42 12.91 -26.54
CA LEU A 120 4.90 13.97 -27.40
C LEU A 120 5.49 13.91 -28.81
N GLN A 121 6.79 13.66 -28.93
CA GLN A 121 7.46 13.53 -30.23
C GLN A 121 6.97 12.31 -31.02
N GLU A 122 6.72 11.19 -30.35
CA GLU A 122 6.14 9.99 -30.96
C GLU A 122 4.72 10.27 -31.48
N HIS A 123 3.88 10.91 -30.66
CA HIS A 123 2.53 11.31 -31.09
C HIS A 123 2.53 12.20 -32.34
N TRP A 124 3.43 13.19 -32.41
CA TRP A 124 3.57 14.07 -33.56
C TRP A 124 4.22 13.43 -34.78
N ARG A 125 4.88 12.27 -34.62
CA ARG A 125 5.41 11.49 -35.74
C ARG A 125 4.30 10.70 -36.42
N GLU A 126 3.36 10.18 -35.64
CA GLU A 126 2.26 9.34 -36.13
C GLU A 126 1.10 10.13 -36.75
N LYS A 127 0.91 11.39 -36.35
CA LYS A 127 -0.16 12.26 -36.88
C LYS A 127 0.41 13.42 -37.69
N GLU A 128 -0.26 13.74 -38.80
CA GLU A 128 0.04 14.95 -39.57
C GLU A 128 -0.38 16.21 -38.78
N GLY A 129 0.53 16.75 -37.99
CA GLY A 129 0.36 18.04 -37.31
C GLY A 129 0.83 18.06 -35.86
N LYS A 130 1.32 19.22 -35.41
CA LYS A 130 1.71 19.44 -34.02
C LYS A 130 0.49 19.74 -33.15
N GLU A 131 -0.35 18.75 -32.89
CA GLU A 131 -1.55 18.91 -32.06
C GLU A 131 -1.33 18.39 -30.64
N CYS A 132 -2.00 19.01 -29.66
CA CYS A 132 -2.00 18.52 -28.29
C CYS A 132 -2.77 17.18 -28.21
N PRO A 133 -2.16 16.12 -27.65
CA PRO A 133 -2.84 14.82 -27.49
C PRO A 133 -4.12 14.87 -26.66
N VAL A 134 -4.21 15.79 -25.69
CA VAL A 134 -5.34 15.92 -24.75
C VAL A 134 -6.47 16.77 -25.32
N CYS A 135 -6.16 17.96 -25.83
CA CYS A 135 -7.18 18.94 -26.22
C CYS A 135 -7.24 19.25 -27.73
N ARG A 136 -6.38 18.60 -28.54
CA ARG A 136 -6.28 18.74 -30.00
C ARG A 136 -6.02 20.15 -30.53
N ARG A 137 -5.72 21.11 -29.64
CA ARG A 137 -5.25 22.44 -30.05
C ARG A 137 -3.89 22.31 -30.74
N ARG A 138 -3.73 22.93 -31.91
CA ARG A 138 -2.45 23.02 -32.60
C ARG A 138 -1.46 23.82 -31.77
N ASP A 139 -0.30 23.24 -31.53
CA ASP A 139 0.90 23.90 -31.03
C ASP A 139 1.57 24.65 -32.20
N ALA A 140 0.87 25.66 -32.71
CA ALA A 140 1.38 26.54 -33.74
C ALA A 140 2.37 27.54 -33.12
N LYS A 141 3.59 27.08 -32.83
CA LYS A 141 4.71 28.01 -32.60
C LYS A 141 5.09 28.64 -33.95
N SER A 142 4.94 29.96 -34.06
CA SER A 142 5.83 30.77 -34.89
C SER A 142 7.29 30.57 -34.44
N PRO A 143 8.30 30.81 -35.29
CA PRO A 143 9.72 30.65 -34.92
C PRO A 143 10.15 31.51 -33.72
N THR A 144 9.37 32.54 -33.40
CA THR A 144 9.45 33.31 -32.16
C THR A 144 8.45 32.74 -31.17
N GLY A 145 8.94 32.10 -30.11
CA GLY A 145 8.11 31.59 -29.01
C GLY A 145 7.23 32.68 -28.42
N SER A 146 6.11 32.31 -27.77
CA SER A 146 5.28 33.24 -27.01
C SER A 146 6.16 34.08 -26.10
N GLU A 147 6.35 35.34 -26.47
CA GLU A 147 7.25 36.24 -25.76
C GLU A 147 6.60 36.54 -24.42
N LEU A 148 7.14 35.96 -23.34
CA LEU A 148 6.70 36.27 -21.99
C LEU A 148 7.03 37.74 -21.72
N LEU A 149 5.98 38.56 -21.65
CA LEU A 149 6.10 40.00 -21.40
C LEU A 149 5.96 40.30 -19.92
N CYS A 150 6.72 41.29 -19.46
CA CYS A 150 6.57 41.87 -18.13
C CYS A 150 5.21 42.56 -18.04
N SER A 151 4.39 42.18 -17.06
CA SER A 151 3.05 42.75 -16.86
C SER A 151 3.05 44.26 -16.60
N LEU A 152 4.15 44.80 -16.04
CA LEU A 152 4.26 46.22 -15.69
C LEU A 152 4.75 47.10 -16.85
N HIS A 153 5.59 46.55 -17.72
CA HIS A 153 6.30 47.33 -18.74
C HIS A 153 5.99 46.88 -20.16
N SER A 154 5.24 45.79 -20.33
CA SER A 154 4.99 45.11 -21.61
C SER A 154 6.27 44.77 -22.39
N GLU A 155 7.38 44.65 -21.68
CA GLU A 155 8.72 44.38 -22.22
C GLU A 155 9.14 42.94 -22.00
N LYS A 156 9.95 42.39 -22.90
CA LYS A 156 10.36 40.97 -22.85
C LYS A 156 11.12 40.65 -21.57
N LEU A 157 10.70 39.58 -20.89
CA LEU A 157 11.42 39.03 -19.75
C LEU A 157 12.69 38.34 -20.26
N ARG A 158 13.85 38.91 -19.93
CA ARG A 158 15.16 38.42 -20.40
C ARG A 158 16.14 38.14 -19.26
N LEU A 159 15.86 38.68 -18.08
CA LEU A 159 16.73 38.61 -16.92
C LEU A 159 16.00 37.87 -15.79
N PHE A 160 16.76 37.25 -14.91
CA PHE A 160 16.28 36.63 -13.69
C PHE A 160 16.98 37.31 -12.51
N CYS A 161 16.21 37.84 -11.57
CA CYS A 161 16.75 38.44 -10.34
C CYS A 161 17.00 37.32 -9.33
N LEU A 162 18.24 37.20 -8.84
CA LEU A 162 18.66 36.11 -7.97
C LEU A 162 18.09 36.26 -6.54
N GLU A 163 17.96 37.49 -6.05
CA GLU A 163 17.47 37.79 -4.71
C GLU A 163 15.95 37.61 -4.62
N ASP A 164 15.21 38.12 -5.61
CA ASP A 164 13.74 38.04 -5.63
C ASP A 164 13.21 36.76 -6.32
N LYS A 165 14.10 35.94 -6.87
CA LYS A 165 13.80 34.65 -7.54
C LYS A 165 12.70 34.75 -8.60
N GLN A 166 12.73 35.80 -9.42
CA GLN A 166 11.71 36.06 -10.44
C GLN A 166 12.29 36.58 -11.76
N PRO A 167 11.64 36.27 -12.90
CA PRO A 167 12.01 36.85 -14.18
C PRO A 167 11.62 38.33 -14.23
N VAL A 168 12.51 39.14 -14.78
CA VAL A 168 12.35 40.60 -14.92
C VAL A 168 12.73 41.05 -16.33
N CYS A 169 12.15 42.17 -16.77
CA CYS A 169 12.55 42.82 -18.03
C CYS A 169 13.71 43.79 -17.78
N VAL A 170 14.30 44.30 -18.86
CA VAL A 170 15.41 45.26 -18.79
C VAL A 170 15.03 46.57 -18.08
N VAL A 171 13.77 46.97 -18.13
CA VAL A 171 13.27 48.18 -17.44
C VAL A 171 13.20 47.96 -15.93
N CYS A 172 12.75 46.78 -15.49
CA CYS A 172 12.69 46.43 -14.06
C CYS A 172 14.06 46.51 -13.37
N ARG A 173 15.13 46.14 -14.09
CA ARG A 173 16.51 46.17 -13.57
C ARG A 173 16.90 47.55 -13.04
N ASP A 174 16.50 48.59 -13.76
CA ASP A 174 16.95 49.97 -13.50
C ASP A 174 16.03 50.70 -12.50
N LEU A 175 14.96 50.05 -12.01
CA LEU A 175 14.09 50.58 -10.96
C LEU A 175 14.74 50.44 -9.58
N LYS A 176 14.48 51.43 -8.70
CA LYS A 176 14.98 51.46 -7.31
C LYS A 176 14.87 50.12 -6.58
N LYS A 177 13.77 49.38 -6.80
CA LYS A 177 13.53 48.06 -6.20
C LYS A 177 14.63 47.03 -6.47
N HIS A 178 15.30 47.08 -7.63
CA HIS A 178 16.33 46.09 -7.98
C HIS A 178 17.71 46.70 -8.28
N THR A 179 17.94 47.98 -7.95
CA THR A 179 19.21 48.69 -8.20
C THR A 179 20.46 48.04 -7.58
N LYS A 180 20.30 47.18 -6.57
CA LYS A 180 21.40 46.47 -5.88
C LYS A 180 21.36 44.95 -6.07
N HIS A 181 20.45 44.43 -6.89
CA HIS A 181 20.26 43.00 -7.05
C HIS A 181 21.14 42.47 -8.18
N ASN A 182 21.42 41.17 -8.12
CA ASN A 182 22.17 40.49 -9.15
C ASN A 182 21.23 39.83 -10.15
N PHE A 183 21.62 39.88 -11.42
CA PHE A 183 20.82 39.36 -12.51
C PHE A 183 21.62 38.37 -13.35
N ARG A 184 20.91 37.37 -13.87
CA ARG A 184 21.41 36.48 -14.91
C ARG A 184 20.47 36.47 -16.11
N PRO A 185 20.96 36.16 -17.32
CA PRO A 185 20.07 35.84 -18.44
C PRO A 185 19.10 34.72 -18.02
N ILE A 186 17.82 34.88 -18.36
CA ILE A 186 16.75 33.97 -17.93
C ILE A 186 17.04 32.52 -18.36
N ASP A 187 17.56 32.32 -19.56
CA ASP A 187 17.89 30.98 -20.07
C ASP A 187 19.00 30.30 -19.26
N LYS A 188 19.96 31.09 -18.74
CA LYS A 188 21.04 30.57 -17.90
C LYS A 188 20.54 30.23 -16.50
N ALA A 189 19.76 31.12 -15.88
CA ALA A 189 19.15 30.83 -14.58
C ALA A 189 18.20 29.63 -14.64
N ALA A 190 17.42 29.50 -15.72
CA ALA A 190 16.55 28.35 -15.95
C ALA A 190 17.35 27.05 -16.07
N GLN A 191 18.48 27.07 -16.79
CA GLN A 191 19.37 25.93 -16.91
C GLN A 191 19.99 25.54 -15.56
N ASP A 192 20.52 26.51 -14.82
CA ASP A 192 21.12 26.29 -13.49
C ASP A 192 20.10 25.64 -12.53
N HIS A 193 18.87 26.18 -12.47
CA HIS A 193 17.80 25.62 -11.64
C HIS A 193 17.33 24.25 -12.12
N LYS A 194 17.31 24.01 -13.43
CA LYS A 194 17.00 22.67 -13.98
C LYS A 194 18.03 21.65 -13.51
N GLU A 195 19.32 21.99 -13.58
CA GLU A 195 20.41 21.10 -13.14
C GLU A 195 20.37 20.85 -11.63
N GLU A 196 20.09 21.88 -10.83
CA GLU A 196 19.90 21.77 -9.38
C GLU A 196 18.74 20.82 -9.03
N LEU A 197 17.57 21.01 -9.67
CA LEU A 197 16.41 20.14 -9.47
C LEU A 197 16.67 18.72 -9.95
N GLN A 198 17.33 18.53 -11.09
CA GLN A 198 17.69 17.20 -11.59
C GLN A 198 18.67 16.49 -10.63
N THR A 199 19.61 17.23 -10.05
CA THR A 199 20.54 16.69 -9.06
C THR A 199 19.82 16.27 -7.78
N ALA A 200 18.85 17.06 -7.32
CA ALA A 200 18.01 16.72 -6.18
C ALA A 200 17.02 15.58 -6.45
N LEU A 201 16.56 15.42 -7.70
CA LEU A 201 15.57 14.40 -8.10
C LEU A 201 16.18 13.00 -8.20
N LYS A 202 17.41 12.87 -8.73
CA LYS A 202 18.10 11.57 -8.90
C LYS A 202 18.08 10.68 -7.64
N PRO A 203 18.53 11.14 -6.45
CA PRO A 203 18.53 10.29 -5.26
C PRO A 203 17.11 9.92 -4.79
N LEU A 204 16.09 10.71 -5.13
CA LEU A 204 14.70 10.36 -4.83
C LEU A 204 14.18 9.27 -5.76
N GLN A 205 14.59 9.28 -7.04
CA GLN A 205 14.26 8.23 -8.00
C GLN A 205 14.92 6.90 -7.63
N GLU A 206 16.19 6.93 -7.21
CA GLU A 206 16.90 5.73 -6.72
C GLU A 206 16.21 5.16 -5.47
N LYS A 207 15.89 6.00 -4.48
CA LYS A 207 15.14 5.55 -3.29
C LYS A 207 13.76 4.97 -3.62
N LEU A 208 13.07 5.51 -4.62
CA LEU A 208 11.79 4.98 -5.06
C LEU A 208 11.94 3.56 -5.62
N GLU A 209 12.97 3.33 -6.44
CA GLU A 209 13.28 2.00 -6.97
C GLU A 209 13.63 1.02 -5.84
N ASP A 210 14.48 1.43 -4.89
CA ASP A 210 14.84 0.61 -3.72
C ASP A 210 13.59 0.22 -2.90
N LEU A 211 12.68 1.17 -2.67
CA LEU A 211 11.43 0.90 -1.95
C LEU A 211 10.52 -0.07 -2.71
N ASN A 212 10.48 0.01 -4.04
CA ASN A 212 9.72 -0.93 -4.86
C ASN A 212 10.29 -2.35 -4.78
N ILE A 213 11.62 -2.49 -4.81
CA ILE A 213 12.31 -3.78 -4.65
C ILE A 213 12.02 -4.37 -3.26
N ILE A 214 12.12 -3.55 -2.21
CA ILE A 214 11.83 -3.98 -0.83
C ILE A 214 10.37 -4.44 -0.73
N LYS A 215 9.43 -3.65 -1.26
CA LYS A 215 8.01 -4.01 -1.26
C LYS A 215 7.77 -5.37 -1.92
N GLN A 216 8.30 -5.57 -3.13
CA GLN A 216 8.17 -6.84 -3.85
C GLN A 216 8.75 -8.02 -3.06
N THR A 217 9.91 -7.82 -2.42
CA THR A 217 10.55 -8.85 -1.61
C THR A 217 9.73 -9.20 -0.37
N CYS A 218 9.14 -8.21 0.30
CA CYS A 218 8.24 -8.41 1.43
C CYS A 218 6.99 -9.18 1.03
N ASP A 219 6.37 -8.82 -0.11
CA ASP A 219 5.18 -9.49 -0.64
C ASP A 219 5.47 -10.97 -0.93
N GLN A 220 6.58 -11.26 -1.61
CA GLN A 220 7.04 -12.64 -1.88
C GLN A 220 7.30 -13.43 -0.59
N THR A 221 7.93 -12.80 0.40
CA THR A 221 8.22 -13.45 1.69
C THR A 221 6.93 -13.79 2.43
N ALA A 222 5.94 -12.89 2.43
CA ALA A 222 4.65 -13.12 3.05
C ALA A 222 3.87 -14.26 2.38
N GLU A 223 3.89 -14.33 1.05
CA GLU A 223 3.31 -15.44 0.29
C GLU A 223 3.99 -16.77 0.60
N HIS A 224 5.32 -16.78 0.67
CA HIS A 224 6.08 -17.97 1.05
C HIS A 224 5.70 -18.46 2.44
N ILE A 225 5.73 -17.59 3.47
CA ILE A 225 5.36 -17.93 4.85
C ILE A 225 3.93 -18.50 4.90
N LYS A 226 2.99 -17.90 4.17
CA LYS A 226 1.60 -18.37 4.11
C LYS A 226 1.50 -19.77 3.49
N SER A 227 2.16 -19.98 2.35
CA SER A 227 2.16 -21.27 1.65
C SER A 227 2.83 -22.37 2.48
N GLN A 228 3.91 -22.03 3.17
CA GLN A 228 4.62 -22.93 4.08
C GLN A 228 3.72 -23.33 5.26
N ALA A 229 3.07 -22.37 5.92
CA ALA A 229 2.16 -22.65 7.02
C ALA A 229 1.01 -23.58 6.59
N GLN A 230 0.40 -23.34 5.44
CA GLN A 230 -0.67 -24.20 4.89
C GLN A 230 -0.16 -25.62 4.57
N THR A 231 1.05 -25.71 4.03
CA THR A 231 1.67 -27.00 3.70
C THR A 231 1.97 -27.80 4.97
N THR A 232 2.56 -27.17 5.98
CA THR A 232 2.84 -27.80 7.28
C THR A 232 1.56 -28.20 7.99
N GLU A 233 0.51 -27.36 7.96
CA GLU A 233 -0.80 -27.71 8.52
C GLU A 233 -1.37 -28.98 7.86
N ARG A 234 -1.32 -29.07 6.53
CA ARG A 234 -1.77 -30.26 5.80
C ARG A 234 -0.96 -31.50 6.19
N GLN A 235 0.36 -31.40 6.29
CA GLN A 235 1.22 -32.50 6.70
C GLN A 235 0.90 -32.99 8.12
N ILE A 236 0.63 -32.08 9.05
CA ILE A 236 0.21 -32.43 10.40
C ILE A 236 -1.13 -33.19 10.34
N ARG A 237 -2.12 -32.69 9.60
CA ARG A 237 -3.43 -33.34 9.46
C ARG A 237 -3.29 -34.75 8.87
N GLU A 238 -2.57 -34.90 7.76
CA GLU A 238 -2.31 -36.20 7.12
C GLU A 238 -1.60 -37.18 8.06
N ALA A 239 -0.63 -36.71 8.87
CA ALA A 239 0.05 -37.56 9.85
C ALA A 239 -0.91 -38.09 10.93
N PHE A 240 -1.83 -37.26 11.42
CA PHE A 240 -2.84 -37.69 12.38
C PHE A 240 -3.91 -38.59 11.76
N GLU A 241 -4.34 -38.32 10.52
CA GLU A 241 -5.26 -39.20 9.80
C GLU A 241 -4.68 -40.61 9.62
N ASN A 242 -3.40 -40.71 9.24
CA ASN A 242 -2.71 -42.00 9.14
C ASN A 242 -2.64 -42.74 10.50
N LEU A 243 -2.41 -42.01 11.60
CA LEU A 243 -2.41 -42.60 12.93
C LEU A 243 -3.80 -43.10 13.34
N HIS A 244 -4.84 -42.32 13.07
CA HIS A 244 -6.22 -42.72 13.36
C HIS A 244 -6.61 -43.98 12.57
N GLN A 245 -6.29 -44.02 11.28
CA GLN A 245 -6.52 -45.19 10.43
C GLN A 245 -5.84 -46.43 11.00
N PHE A 246 -4.55 -46.33 11.36
CA PHE A 246 -3.81 -47.43 11.98
C PHE A 246 -4.47 -47.93 13.27
N LEU A 247 -4.86 -47.01 14.16
CA LEU A 247 -5.48 -47.38 15.44
C LEU A 247 -6.83 -48.09 15.23
N GLN A 248 -7.62 -47.65 14.26
CA GLN A 248 -8.91 -48.26 13.94
C GLN A 248 -8.74 -49.66 13.35
N GLU A 249 -7.78 -49.84 12.44
CA GLU A 249 -7.45 -51.16 11.89
C GLU A 249 -6.96 -52.14 12.97
N GLU A 250 -6.13 -51.67 13.89
CA GLU A 250 -5.63 -52.48 15.01
C GLU A 250 -6.74 -52.83 16.02
N GLU A 251 -7.68 -51.90 16.28
CA GLU A 251 -8.86 -52.16 17.10
C GLU A 251 -9.78 -53.22 16.46
N ASP A 252 -10.13 -53.03 15.19
CA ASP A 252 -10.98 -53.95 14.43
C ASP A 252 -10.38 -55.36 14.37
N ALA A 253 -9.07 -55.47 14.13
CA ALA A 253 -8.35 -56.74 14.11
C ALA A 253 -8.41 -57.46 15.47
N ARG A 254 -8.26 -56.74 16.59
CA ARG A 254 -8.32 -57.34 17.93
C ARG A 254 -9.73 -57.76 18.31
N ILE A 255 -10.75 -56.96 17.97
CA ILE A 255 -12.15 -57.35 18.18
C ILE A 255 -12.48 -58.59 17.36
N ALA A 256 -12.01 -58.67 16.11
CA ALA A 256 -12.21 -59.85 15.27
C ALA A 256 -11.57 -61.11 15.87
N ALA A 257 -10.32 -61.01 16.33
CA ALA A 257 -9.62 -62.11 16.99
C ALA A 257 -10.34 -62.59 18.26
N LEU A 258 -10.85 -61.66 19.08
CA LEU A 258 -11.62 -61.99 20.27
C LEU A 258 -12.92 -62.75 19.92
N ARG A 259 -13.65 -62.29 18.89
CA ARG A 259 -14.87 -62.98 18.42
C ARG A 259 -14.57 -64.37 17.88
N GLU A 260 -13.47 -64.54 17.18
CA GLU A 260 -13.03 -65.86 16.70
C GLU A 260 -12.70 -66.79 17.87
N GLU A 261 -11.97 -66.30 18.88
CA GLU A 261 -11.67 -67.06 20.11
C GLU A 261 -12.96 -67.47 20.87
N GLU A 262 -13.95 -66.58 20.94
CA GLU A 262 -15.27 -66.86 21.54
C GLU A 262 -16.00 -67.99 20.80
N GLU A 263 -16.09 -67.91 19.46
CA GLU A 263 -16.75 -68.93 18.63
C GLU A 263 -16.04 -70.28 18.69
N GLN A 264 -14.70 -70.30 18.79
CA GLN A 264 -13.93 -71.55 18.93
C GLN A 264 -14.15 -72.22 20.30
N LYS A 265 -14.24 -71.45 21.38
CA LYS A 265 -14.35 -71.99 22.75
C LYS A 265 -15.77 -72.46 23.10
N LYS A 266 -16.80 -71.82 22.53
CA LYS A 266 -18.21 -72.12 22.81
C LYS A 266 -18.61 -73.59 22.62
N PRO A 267 -18.33 -74.28 21.49
CA PRO A 267 -18.68 -75.69 21.32
C PRO A 267 -17.83 -76.61 22.20
N SER A 268 -16.56 -76.26 22.47
CA SER A 268 -15.67 -77.04 23.33
C SER A 268 -16.22 -77.14 24.77
N ILE A 269 -16.79 -76.04 25.29
CA ILE A 269 -17.46 -76.03 26.60
C ILE A 269 -18.80 -76.79 26.54
N GLU A 270 -19.59 -76.63 25.47
CA GLU A 270 -20.86 -77.34 25.31
C GLU A 270 -20.70 -78.87 25.16
N ASP A 271 -19.61 -79.34 24.57
CA ASP A 271 -19.32 -80.76 24.39
C ASP A 271 -18.71 -81.38 25.66
N GLU A 272 -17.85 -80.67 26.40
CA GLU A 272 -17.38 -81.09 27.73
C GLU A 272 -18.55 -81.22 28.73
N LEU A 273 -19.58 -80.37 28.65
CA LEU A 273 -20.78 -80.49 29.49
C LEU A 273 -21.68 -81.69 29.13
N LYS A 274 -21.54 -82.26 27.93
CA LYS A 274 -22.32 -83.42 27.48
C LYS A 274 -21.60 -84.75 27.72
N SER A 275 -20.30 -84.74 28.00
CA SER A 275 -19.44 -85.93 27.90
C SER A 275 -18.92 -86.54 29.20
N GLU A 276 -19.49 -86.31 30.40
CA GLU A 276 -19.41 -87.26 31.54
C GLU A 276 -20.27 -86.84 32.76
N ASP A 277 -20.61 -87.86 33.58
CA ASP A 277 -21.56 -87.91 34.70
C ASP A 277 -21.67 -86.69 35.65
N ILE A 278 -22.92 -86.24 35.87
CA ILE A 278 -23.33 -85.12 36.74
C ILE A 278 -23.11 -85.40 38.25
N SER A 279 -22.50 -86.51 38.65
CA SER A 279 -22.37 -86.88 40.08
C SER A 279 -21.15 -86.32 40.81
N PHE A 280 -20.20 -85.64 40.14
CA PHE A 280 -18.92 -85.24 40.77
C PHE A 280 -18.72 -83.73 41.01
N LEU A 281 -19.68 -82.86 40.70
CA LEU A 281 -19.51 -81.42 40.91
C LEU A 281 -19.84 -80.97 42.35
N GLN A 282 -19.01 -81.42 43.29
CA GLN A 282 -18.76 -80.72 44.54
C GLN A 282 -17.28 -80.35 44.55
N CYS A 283 -16.99 -79.04 44.38
CA CYS A 283 -15.71 -78.32 44.51
C CYS A 283 -15.13 -77.69 43.23
N THR A 284 -14.99 -76.37 43.29
CA THR A 284 -14.21 -75.45 42.45
C THR A 284 -14.64 -75.33 40.98
N LEU A 285 -15.77 -74.66 40.75
CA LEU A 285 -15.87 -73.81 39.57
C LEU A 285 -14.78 -72.73 39.69
N PRO A 286 -13.81 -72.63 38.76
CA PRO A 286 -12.97 -71.45 38.70
C PRO A 286 -13.87 -70.23 38.51
N ASP A 287 -13.64 -69.20 39.32
CA ASP A 287 -14.28 -67.88 39.22
C ASP A 287 -14.29 -67.40 37.75
N PRO A 288 -15.38 -66.83 37.20
CA PRO A 288 -15.46 -66.44 35.78
C PRO A 288 -14.48 -65.33 35.36
N HIS A 289 -13.58 -64.91 36.24
CA HIS A 289 -12.52 -63.97 35.94
C HIS A 289 -11.38 -64.66 35.17
N LEU A 290 -11.54 -64.80 33.86
CA LEU A 290 -10.40 -64.75 32.95
C LEU A 290 -10.88 -64.33 31.54
N VAL A 291 -11.35 -63.08 31.44
CA VAL A 291 -11.28 -62.39 30.14
C VAL A 291 -9.81 -62.42 29.73
N SER A 292 -9.51 -62.92 28.53
CA SER A 292 -8.14 -63.10 28.00
C SER A 292 -7.32 -61.82 28.17
N GLY A 293 -6.61 -61.69 29.29
CA GLY A 293 -5.79 -60.51 29.60
C GLY A 293 -4.66 -60.32 28.60
N ALA A 294 -4.34 -61.37 27.84
CA ALA A 294 -3.38 -61.35 26.73
C ALA A 294 -3.82 -60.41 25.58
N LEU A 295 -5.13 -60.20 25.38
CA LEU A 295 -5.66 -59.30 24.34
C LEU A 295 -5.89 -57.86 24.84
N ILE A 296 -5.80 -57.62 26.16
CA ILE A 296 -6.10 -56.34 26.81
C ILE A 296 -4.80 -55.58 27.18
N ASP A 297 -3.63 -56.21 27.14
CA ASP A 297 -2.34 -55.58 27.52
C ASP A 297 -1.80 -54.65 26.42
N VAL A 298 -2.48 -53.51 26.23
CA VAL A 298 -2.20 -52.46 25.24
C VAL A 298 -0.75 -51.94 25.34
N ALA A 299 -0.17 -51.93 26.55
CA ALA A 299 1.13 -51.32 26.83
C ALA A 299 2.33 -52.09 26.23
N LYS A 300 2.26 -53.43 26.12
CA LYS A 300 3.35 -54.23 25.56
C LYS A 300 3.44 -54.15 24.03
N HIS A 301 2.32 -53.89 23.36
CA HIS A 301 2.28 -53.85 21.88
C HIS A 301 2.48 -52.44 21.30
N LEU A 302 2.15 -51.39 22.06
CA LEU A 302 2.52 -50.01 21.71
C LEU A 302 4.03 -49.73 21.86
N GLY A 303 4.76 -50.54 22.63
CA GLY A 303 6.22 -50.44 22.75
C GLY A 303 6.99 -50.71 21.45
N ASN A 304 6.31 -51.30 20.45
CA ASN A 304 6.87 -51.60 19.12
C ASN A 304 6.61 -50.49 18.08
N MET A 305 6.15 -49.31 18.50
CA MET A 305 6.15 -48.11 17.66
C MET A 305 7.61 -47.70 17.34
N GLN A 306 8.23 -48.38 16.38
CA GLN A 306 9.23 -47.74 15.54
C GLN A 306 8.49 -46.62 14.80
N SER A 307 8.51 -45.45 15.43
CA SER A 307 7.81 -44.24 15.04
C SER A 307 7.98 -43.99 13.54
N PRO A 308 6.88 -43.92 12.76
CA PRO A 308 6.92 -43.41 11.38
C PRO A 308 7.51 -41.98 11.30
N GLY A 309 7.59 -41.28 12.45
CA GLY A 309 8.17 -39.95 12.59
C GLY A 309 9.69 -39.84 12.44
N GLN A 310 10.48 -40.94 12.45
CA GLN A 310 11.94 -40.81 12.30
C GLN A 310 12.38 -40.42 10.87
N HIS A 311 11.55 -40.68 9.85
CA HIS A 311 11.82 -40.22 8.47
C HIS A 311 11.24 -38.83 8.17
N ALA A 312 10.21 -38.39 8.89
CA ALA A 312 9.59 -37.07 8.69
C ALA A 312 10.35 -35.92 9.40
N VAL A 313 11.09 -36.22 10.47
CA VAL A 313 11.88 -35.20 11.20
C VAL A 313 13.22 -34.90 10.50
N GLN A 314 13.73 -35.79 9.67
CA GLN A 314 14.96 -35.54 8.88
C GLN A 314 14.73 -34.65 7.66
N SER A 315 13.50 -34.57 7.14
CA SER A 315 13.13 -33.69 6.02
C SER A 315 12.72 -32.27 6.44
N LEU A 316 12.58 -32.02 7.74
CA LEU A 316 12.28 -30.68 8.30
C LEU A 316 13.55 -29.91 8.72
N GLY A 317 14.73 -30.53 8.60
CA GLY A 317 16.02 -29.96 9.03
C GLY A 317 16.93 -29.45 7.91
N GLU A 318 16.63 -29.71 6.64
CA GLU A 318 17.56 -29.41 5.54
C GLU A 318 17.23 -28.13 4.75
N ASP A 319 16.01 -27.58 4.85
CA ASP A 319 15.63 -26.32 4.19
C ASP A 319 15.65 -25.08 5.11
N ALA A 320 16.02 -25.25 6.39
CA ALA A 320 16.19 -24.13 7.33
C ALA A 320 17.60 -23.49 7.26
N GLY A 321 18.47 -23.98 6.37
CA GLY A 321 19.81 -23.46 6.15
C GLY A 321 19.95 -22.85 4.76
N VAL A 322 19.67 -21.55 4.65
CA VAL A 322 20.34 -20.53 3.80
C VAL A 322 19.36 -19.38 3.57
N CYS A 323 19.39 -18.40 4.49
CA CYS A 323 19.31 -16.98 4.14
C CYS A 323 19.81 -16.17 5.33
N GLY A 324 21.12 -16.26 5.56
CA GLY A 324 21.84 -15.15 6.16
C GLY A 324 22.35 -14.28 5.02
N MET A 325 21.76 -13.10 4.86
CA MET A 325 22.41 -11.80 4.57
C MET A 325 21.34 -10.71 4.51
#